data_AF-A0A8T4ZZL0-F1
#
_entry.id   AF-A0A8T4ZZL0-F1
#
_cell.length_a   1.000
_cell.length_b   1.000
_cell.length_c   1.000
_cell.angle_alpha   90.00
_cell.angle_beta   90.00
_cell.angle_gamma   90.00
#
_symmetry.space_group_name_H-M   'P 1'
#
loop_
_entity.id
_entity.type
_entity.pdbx_description
1 polymer ?
#
loop_
_entity_poly.entity_id
_entity_poly.type
_entity_poly.pdbx_seq_one_letter_code
_entity_poly.pdbx_strand_id
1 'polypeptide(L)'
;MAGHIVKVADTFAEMFPMWAGRVLITADSEKWALTAAEVATGFATSVIMAPAEAGFEGLVSKEKTPDGRVGALIQIYNRNRFDLKNQMVLRIGQCIMTCPTTAAFDALQEAKRRMKVGRSLRYFGDGFQRKGIVGGRKVWRIPVMEGEFIVEDSFGVVEAVAGGNFLILAKDKNSGLKAAEEAVKAIKNGASGVIMPFPGGVCRSGSKAGSLKYKLKASTNHPFCPTLKKVVEDSQLPEDVNSVYEIVINGLTVEAVKKAMGEGIKAAINVPGVLRISAGNYGGKLGPYKAFLKEVLGLS
;
A
#
# COMPACT_ATOMS: atom_id res chain seq x y z
N MET A 1 1.72 33.60 -13.83
CA MET A 1 0.77 32.55 -13.40
C MET A 1 0.14 33.01 -12.11
N ALA A 2 -1.18 33.27 -12.08
CA ALA A 2 -1.85 33.60 -10.83
C ALA A 2 -1.77 32.36 -9.92
N GLY A 3 -1.18 32.50 -8.74
CA GLY A 3 -1.14 31.41 -7.76
C GLY A 3 -2.57 31.00 -7.40
N HIS A 4 -2.86 29.70 -7.40
CA HIS A 4 -4.13 29.20 -6.88
C HIS A 4 -3.92 28.78 -5.43
N ILE A 5 -4.82 29.20 -4.54
CA ILE A 5 -4.73 28.92 -3.11
C ILE A 5 -5.54 27.66 -2.83
N VAL A 6 -4.89 26.63 -2.28
CA VAL A 6 -5.55 25.40 -1.83
C VAL A 6 -5.71 25.44 -0.32
N LYS A 7 -6.93 25.24 0.18
CA LYS A 7 -7.20 25.19 1.63
C LYS A 7 -6.83 23.81 2.18
N VAL A 8 -6.06 23.75 3.26
CA VAL A 8 -5.83 22.50 4.01
C VAL A 8 -6.74 22.50 5.23
N ALA A 9 -7.59 21.47 5.37
CA ALA A 9 -8.46 21.34 6.52
C ALA A 9 -7.65 21.10 7.81
N ASP A 10 -8.07 21.73 8.90
CA ASP A 10 -7.51 21.46 10.23
C ASP A 10 -8.09 20.14 10.78
N THR A 11 -7.50 19.04 10.34
CA THR A 11 -7.97 17.69 10.63
C THR A 11 -6.81 16.69 10.59
N PHE A 12 -7.11 15.42 10.80
CA PHE A 12 -6.13 14.34 10.81
C PHE A 12 -6.64 13.11 10.07
N ALA A 13 -5.70 12.29 9.59
CA ALA A 13 -5.96 10.92 9.18
C ALA A 13 -5.85 9.99 10.39
N GLU A 14 -6.82 9.10 10.56
CA GLU A 14 -6.83 8.10 11.63
C GLU A 14 -6.39 6.74 11.09
N MET A 15 -5.33 6.18 11.69
CA MET A 15 -4.62 5.01 11.15
C MET A 15 -4.62 3.86 12.18
N PHE A 16 -4.44 2.64 11.66
CA PHE A 16 -4.67 1.40 12.39
C PHE A 16 -3.41 0.53 12.43
N PRO A 17 -3.17 -0.18 13.55
CA PRO A 17 -2.12 -1.17 13.60
C PRO A 17 -2.49 -2.38 12.73
N MET A 18 -1.52 -2.85 11.94
CA MET A 18 -1.61 -4.08 11.17
C MET A 18 -0.29 -4.84 11.24
N TRP A 19 -0.27 -6.10 10.80
CA TRP A 19 0.96 -6.83 10.58
C TRP A 19 1.36 -6.72 9.12
N ALA A 20 2.65 -6.49 8.86
CA ALA A 20 3.20 -6.43 7.52
C ALA A 20 4.35 -7.43 7.31
N GLY A 21 4.39 -8.00 6.12
CA GLY A 21 5.57 -8.64 5.55
C GLY A 21 6.05 -7.83 4.34
N ARG A 22 7.37 -7.77 4.13
CA ARG A 22 7.99 -7.10 2.98
C ARG A 22 8.81 -8.12 2.22
N VAL A 23 8.54 -8.24 0.93
CA VAL A 23 9.14 -9.26 0.06
C VAL A 23 9.92 -8.54 -1.03
N LEU A 24 11.18 -8.94 -1.20
CA LEU A 24 11.99 -8.60 -2.35
C LEU A 24 11.84 -9.71 -3.38
N ILE A 25 11.18 -9.41 -4.50
CA ILE A 25 11.13 -10.27 -5.67
C ILE A 25 12.31 -9.89 -6.55
N THR A 26 13.07 -10.85 -7.03
CA THR A 26 14.14 -10.62 -8.02
C THR A 26 13.85 -11.42 -9.28
N ALA A 27 14.28 -10.91 -10.43
CA ALA A 27 14.08 -11.54 -11.72
C ALA A 27 15.18 -11.11 -12.71
N ASP A 28 15.26 -11.77 -13.86
CA ASP A 28 16.30 -11.48 -14.85
C ASP A 28 16.13 -10.12 -15.54
N SER A 29 14.93 -9.54 -15.48
CA SER A 29 14.65 -8.20 -15.98
C SER A 29 13.61 -7.49 -15.13
N GLU A 30 13.62 -6.15 -15.21
CA GLU A 30 12.62 -5.30 -14.57
C GLU A 30 11.19 -5.69 -14.97
N LYS A 31 10.98 -6.03 -16.25
CA LYS A 31 9.68 -6.50 -16.76
C LYS A 31 9.13 -7.68 -15.95
N TRP A 32 9.95 -8.71 -15.70
CA TRP A 32 9.51 -9.90 -14.97
C TRP A 32 9.37 -9.65 -13.46
N ALA A 33 10.25 -8.84 -12.87
CA ALA A 33 10.12 -8.43 -11.47
C ALA A 33 8.81 -7.66 -11.22
N LEU A 34 8.47 -6.72 -12.11
CA LEU A 34 7.23 -5.96 -12.06
C LEU A 34 6.01 -6.83 -12.32
N THR A 35 6.05 -7.73 -13.31
CA THR A 35 4.96 -8.67 -13.59
C THR A 35 4.62 -9.51 -12.35
N ALA A 36 5.63 -10.06 -11.69
CA ALA A 36 5.44 -10.81 -10.44
C ALA A 36 4.86 -9.93 -9.32
N ALA A 37 5.37 -8.70 -9.15
CA ALA A 37 4.90 -7.77 -8.14
C ALA A 37 3.43 -7.38 -8.35
N GLU A 38 3.04 -7.06 -9.59
CA GLU A 38 1.67 -6.68 -9.95
C GLU A 38 0.69 -7.83 -9.68
N VAL A 39 0.99 -9.04 -10.13
CA VAL A 39 0.11 -10.20 -9.90
C VAL A 39 0.05 -10.55 -8.42
N ALA A 40 1.19 -10.56 -7.72
CA ALA A 40 1.25 -10.89 -6.29
C ALA A 40 0.53 -9.87 -5.40
N THR A 41 0.39 -8.62 -5.84
CA THR A 41 -0.30 -7.54 -5.11
C THR A 41 -1.71 -7.26 -5.62
N GLY A 42 -2.15 -7.95 -6.68
CA GLY A 42 -3.52 -7.90 -7.19
C GLY A 42 -4.56 -8.41 -6.18
N PHE A 43 -5.81 -7.94 -6.35
CA PHE A 43 -6.94 -8.23 -5.45
C PHE A 43 -6.56 -8.08 -3.96
N ALA A 44 -5.99 -6.93 -3.60
CA ALA A 44 -5.48 -6.67 -2.26
C ALA A 44 -5.66 -5.20 -1.84
N THR A 45 -6.83 -4.62 -2.12
CA THR A 45 -7.06 -3.18 -1.90
C THR A 45 -7.42 -2.82 -0.47
N SER A 46 -8.24 -3.64 0.19
CA SER A 46 -8.68 -3.40 1.56
C SER A 46 -9.09 -4.69 2.28
N VAL A 47 -8.57 -4.91 3.49
CA VAL A 47 -8.93 -6.08 4.33
C VAL A 47 -10.38 -6.07 4.82
N ILE A 48 -11.19 -5.07 4.43
CA ILE A 48 -12.64 -5.11 4.63
C ILE A 48 -13.26 -6.29 3.87
N MET A 49 -12.83 -6.55 2.63
CA MET A 49 -13.32 -7.67 1.81
C MET A 49 -12.26 -8.30 0.89
N ALA A 50 -11.14 -7.65 0.61
CA ALA A 50 -10.01 -8.30 -0.04
C ALA A 50 -9.28 -9.22 0.97
N PRO A 51 -8.64 -10.30 0.51
CA PRO A 51 -7.97 -11.26 1.39
C PRO A 51 -6.73 -10.70 2.11
N ALA A 52 -6.16 -9.60 1.59
CA ALA A 52 -5.05 -8.86 2.18
C ALA A 52 -5.14 -7.39 1.75
N GLU A 53 -4.29 -6.55 2.35
CA GLU A 53 -3.84 -5.31 1.73
C GLU A 53 -2.42 -5.51 1.18
N ALA A 54 -2.15 -5.19 -0.07
CA ALA A 54 -0.82 -5.37 -0.64
C ALA A 54 -0.54 -4.35 -1.74
N GLY A 55 0.75 -4.10 -1.99
CA GLY A 55 1.15 -3.14 -3.00
C GLY A 55 2.63 -3.20 -3.33
N PHE A 56 2.95 -2.67 -4.50
CA PHE A 56 4.33 -2.42 -4.93
C PHE A 56 4.89 -1.19 -4.20
N GLU A 57 6.06 -1.34 -3.60
CA GLU A 57 6.77 -0.27 -2.91
C GLU A 57 7.76 0.43 -3.85
N GLY A 58 8.57 -0.32 -4.60
CA GLY A 58 9.61 0.27 -5.44
C GLY A 58 10.58 -0.75 -6.05
N LEU A 59 11.33 -0.30 -7.06
CA LEU A 59 12.40 -1.09 -7.67
C LEU A 59 13.68 -1.07 -6.81
N VAL A 60 14.47 -2.13 -6.92
CA VAL A 60 15.77 -2.29 -6.28
C VAL A 60 16.80 -2.62 -7.35
N SER A 61 17.90 -1.87 -7.36
CA SER A 61 18.99 -2.11 -8.30
C SER A 61 19.70 -3.42 -7.99
N LYS A 62 20.27 -4.05 -9.01
CA LYS A 62 20.88 -5.38 -8.90
C LYS A 62 22.00 -5.46 -7.86
N GLU A 63 22.73 -4.36 -7.64
CA GLU A 63 23.84 -4.25 -6.68
C GLU A 63 23.38 -4.36 -5.22
N LYS A 64 22.08 -4.15 -4.96
CA LYS A 64 21.48 -4.18 -3.61
C LYS A 64 20.71 -5.48 -3.34
N THR A 65 20.70 -6.42 -4.26
CA THR A 65 19.96 -7.69 -4.14
C THR A 65 20.90 -8.84 -3.79
N PRO A 66 20.42 -9.87 -3.07
CA PRO A 66 21.27 -10.98 -2.62
C PRO A 66 21.79 -11.88 -3.76
N ASP A 67 21.15 -11.85 -4.92
CA ASP A 67 21.51 -12.67 -6.08
C ASP A 67 22.03 -11.85 -7.28
N GLY A 68 22.20 -10.53 -7.12
CA GLY A 68 22.78 -9.66 -8.15
C GLY A 68 21.84 -9.40 -9.34
N ARG A 69 20.52 -9.48 -9.14
CA ARG A 69 19.49 -9.30 -10.19
C ARG A 69 18.54 -8.14 -9.88
N VAL A 70 17.79 -7.67 -10.87
CA VAL A 70 16.85 -6.56 -10.66
C VAL A 70 15.76 -6.98 -9.69
N GLY A 71 15.43 -6.11 -8.74
CA GLY A 71 14.46 -6.38 -7.69
C GLY A 71 13.22 -5.49 -7.73
N ALA A 72 12.11 -6.01 -7.21
CA ALA A 72 10.89 -5.30 -6.90
C ALA A 72 10.49 -5.58 -5.45
N LEU A 73 10.27 -4.52 -4.66
CA LEU A 73 9.76 -4.62 -3.31
C LEU A 73 8.24 -4.58 -3.32
N ILE A 74 7.63 -5.52 -2.61
CA ILE A 74 6.20 -5.50 -2.29
C ILE A 74 6.00 -5.57 -0.78
N GLN A 75 4.86 -5.07 -0.33
CA GLN A 75 4.40 -5.24 1.04
C GLN A 75 3.04 -5.93 1.06
N ILE A 76 2.82 -6.79 2.05
CA ILE A 76 1.57 -7.51 2.28
C ILE A 76 1.17 -7.31 3.73
N TYR A 77 -0.08 -6.95 3.96
CA TYR A 77 -0.66 -6.54 5.22
C TYR A 77 -1.85 -7.43 5.59
N ASN A 78 -1.97 -7.75 6.87
CA ASN A 78 -3.17 -8.33 7.43
C ASN A 78 -3.39 -7.92 8.90
N ARG A 79 -4.60 -8.13 9.43
CA ARG A 79 -4.97 -7.76 10.80
C ARG A 79 -4.25 -8.60 11.85
N ASN A 80 -3.91 -9.84 11.50
CA ASN A 80 -3.22 -10.75 12.39
C ASN A 80 -2.14 -11.54 11.63
N ARG A 81 -1.24 -12.14 12.42
CA ARG A 81 -0.08 -12.88 11.92
C ARG A 81 -0.44 -14.19 11.21
N PHE A 82 -1.53 -14.83 11.59
CA PHE A 82 -1.94 -16.09 10.96
C PHE A 82 -2.38 -15.84 9.53
N ASP A 83 -3.28 -14.89 9.33
CA ASP A 83 -3.77 -14.51 8.01
C ASP A 83 -2.66 -13.88 7.16
N LEU A 84 -1.78 -13.07 7.75
CA LEU A 84 -0.60 -12.55 7.05
C LEU A 84 0.27 -13.69 6.52
N LYS A 85 0.61 -14.68 7.36
CA LYS A 85 1.40 -15.85 6.93
C LYS A 85 0.74 -16.56 5.76
N ASN A 86 -0.56 -16.82 5.87
CA ASN A 86 -1.33 -17.51 4.83
C ASN A 86 -1.30 -16.72 3.52
N GLN A 87 -1.52 -15.40 3.58
CA GLN A 87 -1.49 -14.54 2.41
C GLN A 87 -0.09 -14.44 1.78
N MET A 88 0.98 -14.40 2.57
CA MET A 88 2.35 -14.44 2.04
C MET A 88 2.64 -15.77 1.34
N VAL A 89 2.25 -16.91 1.93
CA VAL A 89 2.41 -18.23 1.30
C VAL A 89 1.63 -18.31 -0.02
N LEU A 90 0.35 -17.91 -0.01
CA LEU A 90 -0.49 -17.98 -1.21
C LEU A 90 0.04 -17.07 -2.33
N ARG A 91 0.39 -15.81 -2.02
CA ARG A 91 0.85 -14.84 -3.03
C ARG A 91 2.23 -15.18 -3.56
N ILE A 92 3.17 -15.57 -2.69
CA ILE A 92 4.49 -16.01 -3.17
C ILE A 92 4.35 -17.32 -3.96
N GLY A 93 3.56 -18.28 -3.48
CA GLY A 93 3.42 -19.58 -4.15
C GLY A 93 2.64 -19.57 -5.46
N GLN A 94 1.61 -18.74 -5.58
CA GLN A 94 0.71 -18.75 -6.75
C GLN A 94 1.00 -17.62 -7.75
N CYS A 95 1.78 -16.60 -7.35
CA CYS A 95 2.05 -15.44 -8.20
C CYS A 95 3.55 -15.21 -8.44
N ILE A 96 4.42 -15.55 -7.48
CA ILE A 96 5.87 -15.34 -7.62
C ILE A 96 6.51 -16.62 -8.14
N MET A 97 6.39 -17.74 -7.43
CA MET A 97 6.95 -19.05 -7.83
C MET A 97 6.55 -19.48 -9.25
N THR A 98 5.36 -19.11 -9.69
CA THR A 98 4.82 -19.41 -11.02
C THR A 98 5.23 -18.41 -12.09
N CYS A 99 5.81 -17.26 -11.70
CA CYS A 99 6.27 -16.22 -12.61
C CYS A 99 7.72 -16.51 -13.07
N PRO A 100 8.01 -16.40 -14.39
CA PRO A 100 9.32 -16.71 -14.95
C PRO A 100 10.48 -15.99 -14.29
N THR A 101 11.59 -16.71 -14.13
CA THR A 101 12.88 -16.26 -13.62
C THR A 101 12.90 -15.84 -12.14
N THR A 102 11.78 -15.86 -11.43
CA THR A 102 11.73 -15.15 -10.15
C THR A 102 12.44 -15.88 -9.00
N ALA A 103 12.90 -15.09 -8.03
CA ALA A 103 13.21 -15.55 -6.68
C ALA A 103 12.61 -14.60 -5.63
N ALA A 104 12.32 -15.12 -4.44
CA ALA A 104 11.69 -14.36 -3.36
C ALA A 104 12.54 -14.33 -2.08
N PHE A 105 12.90 -13.12 -1.65
CA PHE A 105 13.77 -12.85 -0.49
C PHE A 105 13.07 -11.96 0.54
N ASP A 106 13.51 -12.08 1.79
CA ASP A 106 13.02 -11.26 2.89
C ASP A 106 13.60 -9.85 2.86
N ALA A 107 12.74 -8.83 2.90
CA ALA A 107 13.15 -7.43 2.92
C ALA A 107 13.06 -6.78 4.32
N LEU A 108 12.91 -7.60 5.37
CA LEU A 108 12.89 -7.22 6.78
C LEU A 108 13.89 -8.06 7.61
N GLN A 109 15.16 -8.05 7.20
CA GLN A 109 16.21 -8.89 7.81
C GLN A 109 16.36 -8.66 9.33
N GLU A 110 16.24 -7.41 9.78
CA GLU A 110 16.35 -7.02 11.20
C GLU A 110 15.08 -7.31 12.04
N ALA A 111 14.03 -7.85 11.44
CA ALA A 111 12.79 -8.12 12.18
C ALA A 111 12.97 -9.26 13.19
N LYS A 112 12.65 -8.96 14.46
CA LYS A 112 12.69 -9.94 15.56
C LYS A 112 11.76 -11.13 15.33
N ARG A 113 10.59 -10.90 14.73
CA ARG A 113 9.63 -11.96 14.39
C ARG A 113 9.81 -12.38 12.94
N ARG A 114 9.83 -13.70 12.73
CA ARG A 114 9.97 -14.30 11.41
C ARG A 114 8.91 -15.37 11.17
N MET A 115 8.45 -15.48 9.93
CA MET A 115 7.50 -16.49 9.47
C MET A 115 8.18 -17.44 8.50
N LYS A 116 7.99 -18.74 8.70
CA LYS A 116 8.57 -19.83 7.90
C LYS A 116 7.86 -20.00 6.54
N VAL A 117 7.82 -18.94 5.72
CA VAL A 117 7.07 -18.91 4.45
C VAL A 117 7.73 -19.74 3.35
N GLY A 118 9.00 -19.49 3.02
CA GLY A 118 9.73 -20.32 2.05
C GLY A 118 9.85 -21.76 2.51
N ARG A 119 9.99 -21.98 3.82
CA ARG A 119 9.89 -23.32 4.39
C ARG A 119 8.55 -23.98 4.07
N SER A 120 7.41 -23.30 4.21
CA SER A 120 6.12 -23.87 3.82
C SER A 120 6.04 -24.18 2.32
N LEU A 121 6.55 -23.28 1.47
CA LEU A 121 6.53 -23.45 0.00
C LEU A 121 7.42 -24.59 -0.50
N ARG A 122 8.49 -24.92 0.22
CA ARG A 122 9.46 -25.96 -0.18
C ARG A 122 8.84 -27.32 -0.49
N TYR A 123 7.69 -27.64 0.11
CA TYR A 123 7.02 -28.93 -0.10
C TYR A 123 6.48 -29.08 -1.53
N PHE A 124 6.35 -28.00 -2.30
CA PHE A 124 6.04 -28.08 -3.73
C PHE A 124 7.10 -28.87 -4.52
N GLY A 125 8.35 -28.91 -4.03
CA GLY A 125 9.42 -29.70 -4.65
C GLY A 125 9.32 -31.20 -4.41
N ASP A 126 8.28 -31.69 -3.72
CA ASP A 126 7.96 -33.12 -3.55
C ASP A 126 9.14 -34.01 -3.11
N GLY A 127 9.95 -33.52 -2.17
CA GLY A 127 11.12 -34.23 -1.65
C GLY A 127 12.42 -33.93 -2.40
N PHE A 128 12.36 -33.32 -3.58
CA PHE A 128 13.53 -32.95 -4.39
C PHE A 128 14.11 -31.57 -4.03
N GLN A 129 13.40 -30.76 -3.23
CA GLN A 129 13.90 -29.46 -2.78
C GLN A 129 15.21 -29.56 -1.98
N ARG A 130 16.12 -28.62 -2.21
CA ARG A 130 17.42 -28.56 -1.52
C ARG A 130 17.55 -27.30 -0.68
N LYS A 131 18.31 -27.38 0.40
CA LYS A 131 18.75 -26.19 1.15
C LYS A 131 19.89 -25.53 0.37
N GLY A 132 19.98 -24.20 0.42
CA GLY A 132 21.07 -23.46 -0.18
C GLY A 132 21.38 -22.16 0.56
N ILE A 133 22.41 -21.47 0.09
CA ILE A 133 22.76 -20.11 0.49
C ILE A 133 22.84 -19.23 -0.77
N VAL A 134 22.22 -18.05 -0.72
CA VAL A 134 22.30 -17.01 -1.78
C VAL A 134 22.49 -15.66 -1.10
N GLY A 135 23.55 -14.93 -1.44
CA GLY A 135 23.87 -13.64 -0.79
C GLY A 135 23.98 -13.73 0.74
N GLY A 136 24.49 -14.84 1.27
CA GLY A 136 24.55 -15.11 2.72
C GLY A 136 23.22 -15.54 3.36
N ARG A 137 22.13 -15.62 2.59
CA ARG A 137 20.78 -15.92 3.08
C ARG A 137 20.44 -17.39 2.94
N LYS A 138 19.79 -17.95 3.96
CA LYS A 138 19.31 -19.35 3.93
C LYS A 138 18.08 -19.47 3.05
N VAL A 139 18.19 -20.26 1.98
CA VAL A 139 17.13 -20.43 0.97
C VAL A 139 16.75 -21.90 0.80
N TRP A 140 15.58 -22.11 0.21
CA TRP A 140 15.18 -23.34 -0.45
C TRP A 140 15.31 -23.17 -1.95
N ARG A 141 15.88 -24.18 -2.61
CA ARG A 141 15.91 -24.36 -4.06
C ARG A 141 14.87 -25.42 -4.41
N ILE A 142 13.79 -25.01 -5.06
CA ILE A 142 12.64 -25.85 -5.38
C ILE A 142 12.68 -26.14 -6.88
N PRO A 143 12.84 -27.41 -7.31
CA PRO A 143 12.83 -27.73 -8.73
C PRO A 143 11.46 -27.44 -9.34
N VAL A 144 11.46 -26.75 -10.48
CA VAL A 144 10.28 -26.37 -11.28
C VAL A 144 10.61 -26.54 -12.76
N MET A 145 9.63 -26.42 -13.66
CA MET A 145 9.86 -26.65 -15.10
C MET A 145 10.96 -25.77 -15.71
N GLU A 146 11.05 -24.51 -15.28
CA GLU A 146 12.06 -23.56 -15.76
C GLU A 146 13.48 -23.87 -15.23
N GLY A 147 13.58 -24.61 -14.12
CA GLY A 147 14.83 -24.81 -13.39
C GLY A 147 14.60 -24.86 -11.88
N GLU A 148 14.99 -23.81 -11.16
CA GLU A 148 14.81 -23.71 -9.72
C GLU A 148 14.08 -22.42 -9.34
N PHE A 149 13.03 -22.54 -8.52
CA PHE A 149 12.51 -21.41 -7.77
C PHE A 149 13.28 -21.26 -6.45
N ILE A 150 13.88 -20.09 -6.23
CA ILE A 150 14.64 -19.77 -5.02
C ILE A 150 13.76 -18.96 -4.07
N VAL A 151 13.62 -19.42 -2.83
CA VAL A 151 12.87 -18.70 -1.78
C VAL A 151 13.57 -18.75 -0.44
N GLU A 152 13.68 -17.61 0.24
CA GLU A 152 14.29 -17.52 1.57
C GLU A 152 13.49 -18.33 2.62
N ASP A 153 14.17 -19.06 3.51
CA ASP A 153 13.54 -20.01 4.45
C ASP A 153 12.46 -19.35 5.32
N SER A 154 12.71 -18.11 5.72
CA SER A 154 11.81 -17.32 6.57
C SER A 154 11.84 -15.84 6.21
N PHE A 155 10.72 -15.17 6.46
CA PHE A 155 10.52 -13.75 6.18
C PHE A 155 10.25 -12.99 7.47
N GLY A 156 10.87 -11.82 7.61
CA GLY A 156 10.61 -10.91 8.70
C GLY A 156 9.19 -10.35 8.62
N VAL A 157 8.61 -10.12 9.79
CA VAL A 157 7.30 -9.47 9.93
C VAL A 157 7.33 -8.46 11.06
N VAL A 158 6.62 -7.35 10.87
CA VAL A 158 6.58 -6.23 11.81
C VAL A 158 5.14 -5.81 12.08
N GLU A 159 4.93 -5.19 13.25
CA GLU A 159 3.76 -4.35 13.44
C GLU A 159 3.97 -3.06 12.63
N ALA A 160 2.96 -2.71 11.86
CA ALA A 160 2.98 -1.69 10.84
C ALA A 160 1.69 -0.87 10.91
N VAL A 161 1.58 0.13 10.04
CA VAL A 161 0.47 1.09 10.07
C VAL A 161 -0.29 1.04 8.75
N ALA A 162 -1.61 1.05 8.82
CA ALA A 162 -2.48 1.10 7.66
C ALA A 162 -3.52 2.22 7.77
N GLY A 163 -3.95 2.74 6.62
CA GLY A 163 -5.04 3.72 6.55
C GLY A 163 -4.63 5.19 6.72
N GLY A 164 -3.33 5.51 6.65
CA GLY A 164 -2.91 6.90 6.44
C GLY A 164 -3.55 7.43 5.17
N ASN A 165 -4.15 8.60 5.19
CA ASN A 165 -4.90 9.05 4.03
C ASN A 165 -4.99 10.57 3.92
N PHE A 166 -5.30 11.04 2.73
CA PHE A 166 -5.79 12.40 2.51
C PHE A 166 -6.77 12.42 1.35
N LEU A 167 -7.68 13.38 1.41
CA LEU A 167 -8.73 13.61 0.42
C LEU A 167 -8.35 14.82 -0.44
N ILE A 168 -8.45 14.66 -1.75
CA ILE A 168 -8.25 15.72 -2.75
C ILE A 168 -9.63 16.16 -3.23
N LEU A 169 -10.06 17.35 -2.83
CA LEU A 169 -11.34 17.93 -3.23
C LEU A 169 -11.09 18.91 -4.38
N ALA A 170 -11.65 18.60 -5.54
CA ALA A 170 -11.39 19.32 -6.78
C ALA A 170 -12.66 19.84 -7.45
N LYS A 171 -12.50 20.87 -8.27
CA LYS A 171 -13.59 21.50 -9.03
C LYS A 171 -14.24 20.58 -10.05
N ASP A 172 -13.50 19.59 -10.54
CA ASP A 172 -13.95 18.61 -11.53
C ASP A 172 -13.12 17.32 -11.45
N LYS A 173 -13.60 16.27 -12.13
CA LYS A 173 -13.00 14.94 -12.15
C LYS A 173 -11.58 14.93 -12.73
N ASN A 174 -11.33 15.73 -13.77
CA ASN A 174 -10.05 15.72 -14.47
C ASN A 174 -8.94 16.32 -13.59
N SER A 175 -9.24 17.44 -12.94
CA SER A 175 -8.35 18.11 -11.98
C SER A 175 -8.08 17.21 -10.78
N GLY A 176 -9.12 16.56 -10.24
CA GLY A 176 -9.00 15.64 -9.10
C GLY A 176 -8.15 14.41 -9.41
N LEU A 177 -8.38 13.75 -10.56
CA LEU A 177 -7.62 12.57 -10.94
C LEU A 177 -6.15 12.92 -11.22
N LYS A 178 -5.89 14.01 -11.96
CA LYS A 178 -4.53 14.47 -12.23
C LYS A 178 -3.76 14.75 -10.93
N ALA A 179 -4.41 15.39 -9.95
CA ALA A 179 -3.82 15.64 -8.64
C ALA A 179 -3.53 14.35 -7.87
N ALA A 180 -4.43 13.36 -7.94
CA ALA A 180 -4.21 12.05 -7.34
C ALA A 180 -3.03 11.31 -8.00
N GLU A 181 -2.91 11.34 -9.33
CA GLU A 181 -1.80 10.73 -10.07
C GLU A 181 -0.45 11.38 -9.74
N GLU A 182 -0.38 12.71 -9.69
CA GLU A 182 0.83 13.43 -9.28
C GLU A 182 1.20 13.13 -7.82
N ALA A 183 0.20 12.98 -6.93
CA ALA A 183 0.43 12.59 -5.55
C ALA A 183 1.01 11.17 -5.44
N VAL A 184 0.44 10.19 -6.15
CA VAL A 184 0.95 8.81 -6.20
C VAL A 184 2.39 8.80 -6.72
N LYS A 185 2.69 9.55 -7.78
CA LYS A 185 4.04 9.68 -8.35
C LYS A 185 5.01 10.28 -7.34
N ALA A 186 4.63 11.35 -6.65
CA ALA A 186 5.46 11.97 -5.62
C ALA A 186 5.73 11.03 -4.44
N ILE A 187 4.72 10.29 -3.99
CA ILE A 187 4.88 9.29 -2.92
C ILE A 187 5.87 8.21 -3.34
N LYS A 188 5.73 7.64 -4.54
CA LYS A 188 6.65 6.60 -5.07
C LYS A 188 8.10 7.09 -5.15
N ASN A 189 8.32 8.37 -5.44
CA ASN A 189 9.66 8.93 -5.60
C ASN A 189 10.26 9.44 -4.29
N GLY A 190 9.44 9.95 -3.37
CA GLY A 190 9.87 10.68 -2.17
C GLY A 190 9.79 9.88 -0.87
N ALA A 191 9.05 8.78 -0.84
CA ALA A 191 8.85 7.95 0.35
C ALA A 191 9.31 6.50 0.11
N SER A 192 9.76 5.85 1.19
CA SER A 192 10.15 4.45 1.19
C SER A 192 9.48 3.75 2.37
N GLY A 193 9.32 2.43 2.30
CA GLY A 193 8.62 1.68 3.34
C GLY A 193 7.11 1.96 3.38
N VAL A 194 6.51 2.37 2.25
CA VAL A 194 5.07 2.61 2.11
C VAL A 194 4.51 1.98 0.84
N ILE A 195 3.21 1.71 0.84
CA ILE A 195 2.44 1.31 -0.35
C ILE A 195 1.12 2.07 -0.41
N MET A 196 0.53 2.13 -1.61
CA MET A 196 -0.82 2.64 -1.83
C MET A 196 -1.67 1.50 -2.42
N PRO A 197 -2.44 0.77 -1.59
CA PRO A 197 -3.01 -0.53 -1.99
C PRO A 197 -4.20 -0.43 -2.96
N PHE A 198 -4.78 0.76 -3.14
CA PHE A 198 -5.90 0.95 -4.06
C PHE A 198 -5.46 0.93 -5.53
N PRO A 199 -6.37 0.71 -6.50
CA PRO A 199 -6.03 0.67 -7.92
C PRO A 199 -5.30 1.93 -8.39
N GLY A 200 -4.10 1.78 -8.95
CA GLY A 200 -3.25 2.92 -9.32
C GLY A 200 -2.79 3.79 -8.15
N GLY A 201 -2.99 3.35 -6.91
CA GLY A 201 -2.77 4.11 -5.68
C GLY A 201 -3.92 5.05 -5.28
N VAL A 202 -5.06 4.99 -5.98
CA VAL A 202 -6.15 5.98 -5.85
C VAL A 202 -7.49 5.32 -5.48
N CYS A 203 -8.13 5.80 -4.42
CA CYS A 203 -9.47 5.42 -4.02
C CYS A 203 -10.49 6.47 -4.51
N ARG A 204 -11.43 6.05 -5.36
CA ARG A 204 -12.51 6.92 -5.85
C ARG A 204 -13.81 6.82 -5.04
N SER A 205 -13.97 5.73 -4.28
CA SER A 205 -15.26 5.39 -3.68
C SER A 205 -15.49 6.07 -2.34
N GLY A 206 -14.42 6.17 -1.52
CA GLY A 206 -14.52 6.53 -0.10
C GLY A 206 -15.41 5.57 0.69
N SER A 207 -15.12 5.39 1.98
CA SER A 207 -16.03 4.62 2.83
C SER A 207 -16.16 5.20 4.22
N LYS A 208 -17.31 4.96 4.85
CA LYS A 208 -17.51 5.15 6.28
C LYS A 208 -17.78 3.81 6.95
N ALA A 209 -17.49 3.73 8.24
CA ALA A 209 -17.84 2.58 9.05
C ALA A 209 -19.38 2.42 9.13
N GLY A 210 -19.85 1.18 9.00
CA GLY A 210 -21.27 0.86 9.08
C GLY A 210 -22.09 1.31 7.87
N SER A 211 -23.41 1.35 8.04
CA SER A 211 -24.38 1.86 7.08
C SER A 211 -25.60 2.39 7.82
N LEU A 212 -26.20 3.45 7.29
CA LEU A 212 -27.40 4.07 7.89
C LEU A 212 -28.67 3.24 7.64
N LYS A 213 -28.68 2.39 6.60
CA LYS A 213 -29.88 1.67 6.13
C LYS A 213 -29.76 0.15 6.21
N TYR A 214 -28.55 -0.39 6.19
CA TYR A 214 -28.30 -1.82 5.99
C TYR A 214 -27.29 -2.37 7.00
N LYS A 215 -27.32 -3.68 7.26
CA LYS A 215 -26.31 -4.36 8.10
C LYS A 215 -25.03 -4.60 7.30
N LEU A 216 -24.21 -3.56 7.13
CA LEU A 216 -22.94 -3.60 6.39
C LEU A 216 -21.78 -3.12 7.27
N LYS A 217 -20.58 -3.70 7.10
CA LYS A 217 -19.35 -3.25 7.78
C LYS A 217 -18.88 -1.87 7.32
N ALA A 218 -19.07 -1.57 6.03
CA ALA A 218 -18.72 -0.30 5.43
C ALA A 218 -19.74 0.06 4.34
N SER A 219 -19.91 1.36 4.10
CA SER A 219 -20.73 1.90 3.03
C SER A 219 -20.15 3.22 2.51
N THR A 220 -20.74 3.79 1.45
CA THR A 220 -20.27 5.06 0.88
C THR A 220 -20.12 6.17 1.93
N ASN A 221 -19.05 6.95 1.81
CA ASN A 221 -18.82 8.12 2.65
C ASN A 221 -19.66 9.31 2.15
N HIS A 222 -20.98 9.19 2.29
CA HIS A 222 -21.97 10.15 1.78
C HIS A 222 -21.69 11.65 2.05
N PRO A 223 -21.09 12.09 3.17
CA PRO A 223 -20.80 13.50 3.37
C PRO A 223 -19.79 14.05 2.35
N PHE A 224 -18.98 13.17 1.75
CA PHE A 224 -17.98 13.48 0.72
C PHE A 224 -18.42 13.07 -0.70
N CYS A 225 -19.70 12.78 -0.93
CA CYS A 225 -20.22 12.45 -2.26
C CYS A 225 -20.72 13.71 -2.98
N PRO A 226 -20.09 14.15 -4.09
CA PRO A 226 -20.51 15.37 -4.81
C PRO A 226 -21.96 15.35 -5.27
N THR A 227 -22.46 14.19 -5.69
CA THR A 227 -23.85 14.00 -6.14
C THR A 227 -24.89 14.11 -5.03
N LEU A 228 -24.46 14.06 -3.77
CA LEU A 228 -25.34 14.14 -2.59
C LEU A 228 -25.19 15.48 -1.85
N LYS A 229 -24.26 16.35 -2.25
CA LYS A 229 -23.95 17.60 -1.55
C LYS A 229 -25.17 18.48 -1.24
N LYS A 230 -26.14 18.53 -2.16
CA LYS A 230 -27.40 19.31 -2.00
C LYS A 230 -28.57 18.50 -1.44
N VAL A 231 -28.34 17.23 -1.13
CA VAL A 231 -29.36 16.25 -0.71
C VAL A 231 -29.21 15.90 0.76
N VAL A 232 -27.97 15.80 1.26
CA VAL A 232 -27.68 15.45 2.67
C VAL A 232 -27.27 16.69 3.45
N GLU A 233 -27.81 16.84 4.67
CA GLU A 233 -27.57 18.02 5.51
C GLU A 233 -26.14 18.07 6.08
N ASP A 234 -25.49 16.92 6.24
CA ASP A 234 -24.18 16.78 6.85
C ASP A 234 -23.02 16.82 5.84
N SER A 235 -23.27 17.28 4.61
CA SER A 235 -22.24 17.33 3.57
C SER A 235 -21.00 18.10 4.02
N GLN A 236 -19.83 17.53 3.76
CA GLN A 236 -18.52 18.14 4.05
C GLN A 236 -17.92 18.84 2.83
N LEU A 237 -18.67 18.92 1.72
CA LEU A 237 -18.18 19.45 0.45
C LEU A 237 -18.63 20.91 0.25
N PRO A 238 -17.69 21.82 -0.07
CA PRO A 238 -18.01 23.14 -0.59
C PRO A 238 -18.79 23.11 -1.92
N GLU A 239 -19.49 24.21 -2.24
CA GLU A 239 -20.31 24.35 -3.45
C GLU A 239 -19.51 24.20 -4.76
N ASP A 240 -18.24 24.58 -4.77
CA ASP A 240 -17.34 24.52 -5.92
C ASP A 240 -16.64 23.15 -6.10
N VAL A 241 -16.77 22.22 -5.15
CA VAL A 241 -16.21 20.86 -5.24
C VAL A 241 -17.19 19.92 -5.95
N ASN A 242 -16.72 19.30 -7.04
CA ASN A 242 -17.50 18.34 -7.84
C ASN A 242 -16.82 16.97 -8.01
N SER A 243 -15.61 16.78 -7.48
CA SER A 243 -14.93 15.48 -7.46
C SER A 243 -14.04 15.34 -6.23
N VAL A 244 -14.00 14.13 -5.68
CA VAL A 244 -13.16 13.78 -4.53
C VAL A 244 -12.43 12.48 -4.84
N TYR A 245 -11.12 12.48 -4.60
CA TYR A 245 -10.30 11.28 -4.57
C TYR A 245 -9.62 11.15 -3.21
N GLU A 246 -9.36 9.91 -2.81
CA GLU A 246 -8.66 9.57 -1.58
C GLU A 246 -7.37 8.83 -1.94
N ILE A 247 -6.25 9.23 -1.35
CA ILE A 247 -5.01 8.44 -1.37
C ILE A 247 -4.92 7.74 -0.03
N VAL A 248 -4.87 6.40 -0.03
CA VAL A 248 -4.67 5.58 1.17
C VAL A 248 -3.26 5.01 1.13
N ILE A 249 -2.57 5.09 2.25
CA ILE A 249 -1.16 4.78 2.44
C ILE A 249 -1.04 3.84 3.64
N ASN A 250 -0.41 2.70 3.39
CA ASN A 250 0.10 1.83 4.45
C ASN A 250 1.62 1.98 4.50
N GLY A 251 2.20 1.79 5.68
CA GLY A 251 3.65 1.88 5.84
C GLY A 251 4.18 1.06 6.99
N LEU A 252 5.49 0.80 6.95
CA LEU A 252 6.19 0.02 7.96
C LEU A 252 6.29 0.76 9.30
N THR A 253 6.22 2.10 9.28
CA THR A 253 6.19 2.95 10.47
C THR A 253 5.22 4.12 10.31
N VAL A 254 4.83 4.75 11.41
CA VAL A 254 3.97 5.95 11.41
C VAL A 254 4.66 7.09 10.65
N GLU A 255 5.95 7.26 10.86
CA GLU A 255 6.78 8.33 10.27
C GLU A 255 6.85 8.18 8.75
N ALA A 256 7.00 6.95 8.26
CA ALA A 256 7.01 6.66 6.82
C ALA A 256 5.66 7.06 6.18
N VAL A 257 4.54 6.73 6.84
CA VAL A 257 3.19 7.11 6.38
C VAL A 257 3.02 8.63 6.42
N LYS A 258 3.40 9.31 7.51
CA LYS A 258 3.33 10.78 7.62
C LYS A 258 4.16 11.47 6.53
N LYS A 259 5.39 10.99 6.29
CA LYS A 259 6.24 11.51 5.21
C LYS A 259 5.57 11.35 3.84
N ALA A 260 5.05 10.17 3.55
CA ALA A 260 4.35 9.90 2.29
C ALA A 260 3.11 10.80 2.12
N MET A 261 2.30 10.99 3.16
CA MET A 261 1.20 11.94 3.13
C MET A 261 1.69 13.36 2.78
N GLY A 262 2.78 13.81 3.40
CA GLY A 262 3.38 15.12 3.12
C GLY A 262 3.80 15.29 1.66
N GLU A 263 4.52 14.32 1.10
CA GLU A 263 4.93 14.33 -0.32
C GLU A 263 3.73 14.35 -1.26
N GLY A 264 2.74 13.49 -1.01
CA GLY A 264 1.53 13.39 -1.81
C GLY A 264 0.70 14.67 -1.80
N ILE A 265 0.49 15.26 -0.62
CA ILE A 265 -0.26 16.51 -0.47
C ILE A 265 0.47 17.66 -1.18
N LYS A 266 1.78 17.81 -0.96
CA LYS A 266 2.58 18.88 -1.60
C LYS A 266 2.52 18.78 -3.13
N ALA A 267 2.48 17.59 -3.70
CA ALA A 267 2.30 17.41 -5.14
C ALA A 267 0.87 17.73 -5.59
N ALA A 268 -0.15 17.24 -4.88
CA ALA A 268 -1.55 17.44 -5.23
C ALA A 268 -1.94 18.94 -5.26
N ILE A 269 -1.49 19.73 -4.27
CA ILE A 269 -1.84 21.17 -4.19
C ILE A 269 -1.28 22.02 -5.33
N ASN A 270 -0.34 21.50 -6.12
CA ASN A 270 0.22 22.22 -7.28
C ASN A 270 -0.64 22.04 -8.55
N VAL A 271 -1.66 21.17 -8.52
CA VAL A 271 -2.51 20.92 -9.69
C VAL A 271 -3.68 21.91 -9.74
N PRO A 272 -3.78 22.73 -10.81
CA PRO A 272 -4.88 23.68 -10.95
C PRO A 272 -6.24 22.98 -10.91
N GLY A 273 -7.16 23.54 -10.11
CA GLY A 273 -8.50 22.99 -9.90
C GLY A 273 -8.63 22.11 -8.66
N VAL A 274 -7.54 21.84 -7.94
CA VAL A 274 -7.63 21.41 -6.54
C VAL A 274 -8.05 22.61 -5.68
N LEU A 275 -9.03 22.40 -4.81
CA LEU A 275 -9.65 23.46 -4.01
C LEU A 275 -9.35 23.27 -2.52
N ARG A 276 -9.38 22.01 -2.06
CA ARG A 276 -9.17 21.68 -0.65
C ARG A 276 -8.49 20.33 -0.48
N ILE A 277 -7.67 20.23 0.56
CA ILE A 277 -7.16 18.97 1.10
C ILE A 277 -7.85 18.69 2.44
N SER A 278 -8.26 17.45 2.65
CA SER A 278 -8.82 16.96 3.92
C SER A 278 -8.25 15.58 4.24
N ALA A 279 -8.75 14.92 5.28
CA ALA A 279 -8.41 13.55 5.62
C ALA A 279 -9.60 12.86 6.29
N GLY A 280 -9.71 11.55 6.08
CA GLY A 280 -10.68 10.67 6.71
C GLY A 280 -10.24 10.25 8.11
N ASN A 281 -11.15 10.40 9.07
CA ASN A 281 -11.03 9.87 10.42
C ASN A 281 -12.40 9.41 10.94
N TYR A 282 -12.39 8.79 12.11
CA TYR A 282 -13.55 8.21 12.79
C TYR A 282 -13.76 8.88 14.16
N GLY A 283 -13.43 10.17 14.24
CA GLY A 283 -13.53 10.96 15.47
C GLY A 283 -12.44 10.66 16.49
N GLY A 284 -11.35 9.98 16.11
CA GLY A 284 -10.26 9.61 17.01
C GLY A 284 -10.61 8.51 18.01
N LYS A 285 -11.63 7.70 17.68
CA LYS A 285 -12.19 6.66 18.56
C LYS A 285 -11.80 5.24 18.18
N LEU A 286 -11.27 5.01 16.98
CA LEU A 286 -11.01 3.67 16.46
C LEU A 286 -9.51 3.38 16.28
N GLY A 287 -8.79 4.28 15.63
CA GLY A 287 -7.37 4.15 15.32
C GLY A 287 -6.51 4.85 16.38
N PRO A 288 -5.47 4.19 16.91
CA PRO A 288 -4.60 4.79 17.93
C PRO A 288 -3.64 5.83 17.34
N TYR A 289 -3.39 5.80 16.03
CA TYR A 289 -2.45 6.71 15.38
C TYR A 289 -3.17 7.83 14.65
N LYS A 290 -2.67 9.06 14.80
CA LYS A 290 -3.21 10.26 14.17
C LYS A 290 -2.12 10.98 13.37
N ALA A 291 -2.42 11.32 12.13
CA ALA A 291 -1.59 12.17 11.29
C ALA A 291 -2.32 13.48 11.01
N PHE A 292 -2.07 14.49 11.85
CA PHE A 292 -2.61 15.83 11.66
C PHE A 292 -2.00 16.47 10.41
N LEU A 293 -2.85 17.03 9.54
CA LEU A 293 -2.41 17.52 8.24
C LEU A 293 -1.42 18.69 8.34
N LYS A 294 -1.63 19.59 9.32
CA LYS A 294 -0.72 20.71 9.58
C LYS A 294 0.68 20.21 9.99
N GLU A 295 0.75 19.27 10.94
CA GLU A 295 2.01 18.66 11.37
C GLU A 295 2.73 17.95 10.21
N VAL A 296 1.98 17.16 9.41
CA VAL A 296 2.51 16.44 8.24
C VAL A 296 3.13 17.40 7.22
N LEU A 297 2.59 18.61 7.09
CA LEU A 297 3.08 19.64 6.18
C LEU A 297 4.12 20.57 6.81
N GLY A 298 4.40 20.45 8.12
CA GLY A 298 5.24 21.40 8.84
C GLY A 298 4.63 22.81 8.95
N LEU A 299 3.31 22.91 8.92
CA LEU A 299 2.57 24.16 9.08
C LEU A 299 2.26 24.37 10.57
N SER A 300 2.54 25.57 11.07
CA SER A 300 2.21 26.03 12.43
C SER A 300 0.72 26.34 12.58
#